data_AF-A0A1Y5DK95-F1
#
_entry.id   AF-A0A1Y5DK95-F1
#
_cell.length_a   1.000
_cell.length_b   1.000
_cell.length_c   1.000
_cell.angle_alpha   90.00
_cell.angle_beta   90.00
_cell.angle_gamma   90.00
#
_symmetry.space_group_name_H-M   'P 1'
#
loop_
_entity.id
_entity.type
_entity.pdbx_description
1 polymer ?
#
loop_
_entity_poly.entity_id
_entity_poly.type
_entity_poly.pdbx_seq_one_letter_code
_entity_poly.pdbx_strand_id
1 'polypeptide(L)'
;MVEILEILDTSIKISLGALITGLSGYWLSGMRVKQNRKQQQMEHRRDLMEGIAQQAEQVHHVFMKYFELIQEYMNATQNRYDWPQGRRSELYLVIDELVQCFNELTAAESKLLLLDEKPLYKSLRKFRSKVIFFRRHYYIDKTDLNNQEAQDIKREVSKLREQFFDALSDRYAQV
;
A
#
# COMPACT_ATOMS: atom_id res chain seq x y z
N MET A 1 8.74 70.46 29.62
CA MET A 1 7.52 70.17 28.83
C MET A 1 7.80 69.51 27.49
N VAL A 2 8.92 69.79 26.80
CA VAL A 2 9.25 69.20 25.49
C VAL A 2 9.63 67.70 25.57
N GLU A 3 10.41 67.28 26.59
CA GLU A 3 10.82 65.86 26.76
C GLU A 3 9.65 64.88 26.96
N ILE A 4 8.59 65.29 27.66
CA ILE A 4 7.44 64.42 27.93
C ILE A 4 6.68 64.11 26.63
N LEU A 5 6.62 65.09 25.70
CA LEU A 5 5.97 64.92 24.39
C LEU A 5 6.78 64.00 23.47
N GLU A 6 8.11 64.09 23.49
CA GLU A 6 8.99 63.19 22.71
C GLU A 6 8.96 61.75 23.22
N ILE A 7 8.97 61.55 24.54
CA ILE A 7 8.86 60.22 25.14
C ILE A 7 7.49 59.60 24.82
N LEU A 8 6.42 60.40 24.81
CA LEU A 8 5.07 59.96 24.46
C LEU A 8 4.98 59.52 22.98
N ASP A 9 5.50 60.32 22.04
CA ASP A 9 5.51 60.00 20.61
C ASP A 9 6.33 58.73 20.31
N THR A 10 7.49 58.59 20.98
CA THR A 10 8.34 57.41 20.86
C THR A 10 7.65 56.16 21.41
N SER A 11 6.95 56.27 22.54
CA SER A 11 6.20 55.17 23.15
C SER A 11 5.02 54.72 22.29
N ILE A 12 4.32 55.65 21.65
CA ILE A 12 3.23 55.37 20.71
C ILE A 12 3.76 54.64 19.47
N LYS A 13 4.90 55.06 18.93
CA LYS A 13 5.52 54.40 17.76
C LYS A 13 5.97 52.97 18.07
N ILE A 14 6.58 52.75 19.24
CA ILE A 14 7.03 51.42 19.68
C ILE A 14 5.84 50.49 19.91
N SER A 15 4.79 50.97 20.60
CA SER A 15 3.59 50.18 20.86
C SER A 15 2.83 49.84 19.58
N LEU A 16 2.76 50.77 18.61
CA LEU A 16 2.17 50.49 17.29
C LEU A 16 2.95 49.41 16.52
N GLY A 17 4.28 49.47 16.53
CA GLY A 17 5.14 48.46 15.91
C GLY A 17 4.99 47.07 16.55
N ALA A 18 4.88 47.02 17.89
CA ALA A 18 4.62 45.79 18.62
C ALA A 18 3.24 45.20 18.30
N LEU A 19 2.22 46.05 18.15
CA LEU A 19 0.84 45.63 17.86
C LEU A 19 0.72 45.09 16.42
N ILE A 20 1.32 45.76 15.44
CA ILE A 20 1.40 45.29 14.06
C ILE A 20 2.13 43.94 14.00
N THR A 21 3.28 43.83 14.66
CA THR A 21 4.07 42.58 14.69
C THR A 21 3.29 41.44 15.33
N GLY A 22 2.59 41.70 16.44
CA GLY A 22 1.75 40.71 17.13
C GLY A 22 0.60 40.20 16.27
N LEU A 23 -0.12 41.12 15.60
CA LEU A 23 -1.24 40.76 14.71
C LEU A 23 -0.76 40.00 13.46
N SER A 24 0.31 40.46 12.82
CA SER A 24 0.90 39.79 11.66
C SER A 24 1.44 38.40 12.03
N GLY A 25 2.10 38.27 13.18
CA GLY A 25 2.60 36.99 13.70
C GLY A 25 1.49 36.00 14.01
N TYR A 26 0.39 36.45 14.62
CA TYR A 26 -0.78 35.60 14.90
C TYR A 26 -1.43 35.08 13.61
N TRP A 27 -1.60 35.95 12.60
CA TRP A 27 -2.19 35.56 11.31
C TRP A 27 -1.30 34.58 10.53
N LEU A 28 0.01 34.85 10.46
CA LEU A 28 1.00 33.94 9.86
C LEU A 28 1.07 32.60 10.58
N SER A 29 1.00 32.60 11.92
CA SER A 29 0.96 31.37 12.72
C SER A 29 -0.28 30.54 12.40
N GLY A 30 -1.46 31.16 12.32
CA GLY A 30 -2.69 30.49 11.92
C GLY A 30 -2.64 29.88 10.51
N MET A 31 -2.01 30.57 9.55
CA MET A 31 -1.77 30.04 8.20
C MET A 31 -0.79 28.86 8.22
N ARG A 32 0.32 28.97 8.95
CA ARG A 32 1.32 27.89 9.09
C ARG A 32 0.73 26.65 9.75
N VAL A 33 -0.10 26.80 10.80
CA VAL A 33 -0.76 25.66 11.45
C VAL A 33 -1.71 24.95 10.50
N LYS A 34 -2.50 25.69 9.71
CA LYS A 34 -3.38 25.09 8.68
C LYS A 34 -2.57 24.39 7.58
N GLN A 35 -1.48 25.00 7.12
CA GLN A 35 -0.58 24.40 6.13
C GLN A 35 0.08 23.13 6.66
N ASN A 36 0.63 23.16 7.88
CA ASN A 36 1.22 22.00 8.53
C ASN A 36 0.22 20.86 8.70
N ARG A 37 -1.03 21.15 9.08
CA ARG A 37 -2.08 20.12 9.17
C ARG A 37 -2.39 19.47 7.82
N LYS A 38 -2.49 20.27 6.74
CA LYS A 38 -2.70 19.74 5.40
C LYS A 38 -1.52 18.88 4.95
N GLN A 39 -0.30 19.34 5.20
CA GLN A 39 0.91 18.60 4.86
C GLN A 39 1.00 17.27 5.62
N GLN A 40 0.72 17.27 6.93
CA GLN A 40 0.67 16.03 7.73
C GLN A 40 -0.40 15.05 7.23
N GLN A 41 -1.56 15.54 6.77
CA GLN A 41 -2.59 14.68 6.18
C GLN A 41 -2.13 14.07 4.85
N MET A 42 -1.41 14.83 4.02
CA MET A 42 -0.85 14.36 2.75
C MET A 42 0.24 13.31 3.00
N GLU A 43 1.18 13.59 3.91
CA GLU A 43 2.23 12.66 4.34
C GLU A 43 1.62 11.36 4.88
N HIS A 44 0.67 11.44 5.82
CA HIS A 44 0.00 10.25 6.35
C HIS A 44 -0.70 9.43 5.28
N ARG A 45 -1.32 10.08 4.29
CA ARG A 45 -1.98 9.38 3.17
C ARG A 45 -0.96 8.68 2.27
N ARG A 46 0.21 9.29 2.02
CA ARG A 46 1.31 8.65 1.28
C ARG A 46 1.84 7.43 2.03
N ASP A 47 2.07 7.53 3.34
CA ASP A 47 2.51 6.40 4.17
C ASP A 47 1.52 5.22 4.09
N LEU A 48 0.22 5.51 4.14
CA LEU A 48 -0.81 4.48 3.99
C LEU A 48 -0.76 3.83 2.61
N MET A 49 -0.61 4.62 1.54
CA MET A 49 -0.52 4.11 0.16
C MET A 49 0.73 3.25 -0.05
N GLU A 50 1.88 3.68 0.47
CA GLU A 50 3.14 2.90 0.44
C GLU A 50 3.00 1.58 1.20
N GLY A 51 2.39 1.61 2.37
CA GLY A 51 2.09 0.39 3.13
C GLY A 51 1.17 -0.57 2.38
N ILE A 52 0.15 -0.05 1.69
CA ILE A 52 -0.74 -0.86 0.85
C ILE A 52 0.04 -1.46 -0.34
N ALA A 53 0.92 -0.68 -0.97
CA ALA A 53 1.78 -1.13 -2.06
C ALA A 53 2.66 -2.30 -1.62
N GLN A 54 3.31 -2.17 -0.46
CA GLN A 54 4.17 -3.19 0.12
C GLN A 54 3.40 -4.48 0.42
N GLN A 55 2.20 -4.39 0.99
CA GLN A 55 1.37 -5.55 1.30
C GLN A 55 0.90 -6.28 0.02
N ALA A 56 0.59 -5.55 -1.05
CA ALA A 56 0.26 -6.13 -2.35
C ALA A 56 1.46 -6.88 -2.96
N GLU A 57 2.66 -6.29 -2.88
CA GLU A 57 3.87 -6.89 -3.43
C GLU A 57 4.30 -8.13 -2.63
N GLN A 58 4.15 -8.13 -1.31
CA GLN A 58 4.42 -9.32 -0.49
C GLN A 58 3.53 -10.50 -0.90
N VAL A 59 2.23 -10.29 -1.14
CA VAL A 59 1.35 -11.34 -1.66
C VAL A 59 1.84 -11.86 -3.02
N HIS A 60 2.28 -10.96 -3.90
CA HIS A 60 2.81 -11.35 -5.20
C HIS A 60 4.08 -12.19 -5.09
N HIS A 61 5.02 -11.77 -4.25
CA HIS A 61 6.28 -12.47 -4.01
C HIS A 61 6.03 -13.89 -3.48
N VAL A 62 5.17 -14.05 -2.47
CA VAL A 62 4.85 -15.36 -1.90
C VAL A 62 4.06 -16.22 -2.91
N PHE A 63 3.18 -15.60 -3.71
CA PHE A 63 2.52 -16.29 -4.81
C PHE A 63 3.51 -16.84 -5.84
N MET A 64 4.60 -16.13 -6.14
CA MET A 64 5.61 -16.63 -7.07
C MET A 64 6.36 -17.85 -6.52
N LYS A 65 6.74 -17.83 -5.24
CA LYS A 65 7.29 -19.04 -4.57
C LYS A 65 6.32 -20.22 -4.65
N TYR A 66 5.03 -19.96 -4.36
CA TYR A 66 3.99 -20.98 -4.44
C TYR A 66 3.86 -21.55 -5.85
N PHE A 67 3.85 -20.67 -6.85
CA PHE A 67 3.75 -21.03 -8.25
C PHE A 67 4.90 -21.94 -8.69
N GLU A 68 6.13 -21.60 -8.31
CA GLU A 68 7.33 -22.39 -8.63
C GLU A 68 7.27 -23.80 -8.04
N LEU A 69 6.87 -23.93 -6.77
CA LEU A 69 6.72 -25.25 -6.13
C LEU A 69 5.60 -26.09 -6.76
N ILE A 70 4.48 -25.46 -7.15
CA ILE A 70 3.41 -26.13 -7.89
C ILE A 70 3.89 -26.59 -9.26
N GLN A 71 4.67 -25.77 -9.98
CA GLN A 71 5.25 -26.17 -11.26
C GLN A 71 6.22 -27.35 -11.10
N GLU A 72 7.05 -27.33 -10.05
CA GLU A 72 7.93 -28.45 -9.71
C GLU A 72 7.12 -29.74 -9.47
N TYR A 73 6.06 -29.66 -8.66
CA TYR A 73 5.14 -30.77 -8.39
C TYR A 73 4.46 -31.31 -9.68
N MET A 74 4.00 -30.41 -10.55
CA MET A 74 3.39 -30.79 -11.83
C MET A 74 4.39 -31.51 -12.74
N ASN A 75 5.63 -31.01 -12.81
CA ASN A 75 6.70 -31.64 -13.56
C ASN A 75 7.08 -33.02 -12.98
N ALA A 76 7.07 -33.18 -11.66
CA ALA A 76 7.27 -34.46 -10.99
C ALA A 76 6.20 -35.49 -11.35
N THR A 77 4.94 -35.05 -11.29
CA THR A 77 3.78 -35.89 -11.64
C THR A 77 3.83 -36.31 -13.11
N GLN A 78 4.15 -35.38 -14.02
CA GLN A 78 4.26 -35.66 -15.46
C GLN A 78 5.41 -36.63 -15.78
N ASN A 79 6.57 -36.45 -15.14
CA ASN A 79 7.75 -37.28 -15.35
C ASN A 79 7.76 -38.56 -14.49
N ARG A 80 6.70 -38.79 -13.70
CA ARG A 80 6.49 -39.99 -12.87
C ARG A 80 7.62 -40.26 -11.87
N TYR A 81 8.20 -39.21 -11.29
CA TYR A 81 9.14 -39.35 -10.18
C TYR A 81 8.50 -38.89 -8.87
N ASP A 82 8.99 -39.44 -7.75
CA ASP A 82 8.47 -39.11 -6.43
C ASP A 82 8.93 -37.71 -6.02
N TRP A 83 7.97 -36.84 -5.71
CA TRP A 83 8.28 -35.47 -5.33
C TRP A 83 8.74 -35.44 -3.86
N PRO A 84 9.95 -34.92 -3.55
CA PRO A 84 10.54 -35.07 -2.22
C PRO A 84 9.68 -34.51 -1.08
N GLN A 85 9.63 -35.23 0.05
CA GLN A 85 8.90 -34.80 1.25
C GLN A 85 9.36 -33.43 1.79
N GLY A 86 10.65 -33.09 1.64
CA GLY A 86 11.17 -31.77 2.00
C GLY A 86 10.52 -30.65 1.20
N ARG A 87 10.30 -30.85 -0.11
CA ARG A 87 9.62 -29.89 -1.00
C ARG A 87 8.13 -29.77 -0.70
N ARG A 88 7.49 -30.90 -0.37
CA ARG A 88 6.10 -30.90 0.13
C ARG A 88 5.98 -30.06 1.41
N SER A 89 6.92 -30.19 2.33
CA SER A 89 6.96 -29.40 3.56
C SER A 89 7.17 -27.90 3.28
N GLU A 90 8.07 -27.57 2.35
CA GLU A 90 8.31 -26.20 1.89
C GLU A 90 7.03 -25.56 1.29
N LEU A 91 6.26 -26.31 0.49
CA LEU A 91 4.99 -25.82 -0.04
C LEU A 91 4.00 -25.47 1.07
N TYR A 92 3.86 -26.31 2.10
CA TYR A 92 2.95 -26.01 3.21
C TYR A 92 3.38 -24.74 3.97
N LEU A 93 4.68 -24.53 4.18
CA LEU A 93 5.20 -23.28 4.77
C LEU A 93 4.87 -22.06 3.91
N VAL A 94 5.03 -22.16 2.59
CA VAL A 94 4.67 -21.07 1.66
C VAL A 94 3.17 -20.81 1.64
N ILE A 95 2.33 -21.85 1.78
CA ILE A 95 0.88 -21.69 1.91
C ILE A 95 0.53 -20.90 3.18
N ASP A 96 1.16 -21.22 4.31
CA ASP A 96 0.95 -20.51 5.56
C ASP A 96 1.43 -19.04 5.47
N GLU A 97 2.59 -18.80 4.86
CA GLU A 97 3.10 -17.46 4.54
C GLU A 97 2.08 -16.69 3.68
N LEU A 98 1.49 -17.33 2.67
CA LEU A 98 0.51 -16.70 1.78
C LEU A 98 -0.79 -16.32 2.53
N VAL A 99 -1.22 -17.15 3.48
CA VAL A 99 -2.39 -16.86 4.32
C VAL A 99 -2.11 -15.65 5.22
N GLN A 100 -0.92 -15.55 5.81
CA GLN A 100 -0.51 -14.38 6.59
C GLN A 100 -0.53 -13.10 5.73
N CYS A 101 0.08 -13.13 4.54
CA CYS A 101 0.06 -11.99 3.62
C CYS A 101 -1.36 -11.58 3.23
N PHE A 102 -2.31 -12.51 3.10
CA PHE A 102 -3.72 -12.17 2.83
C PHE A 102 -4.43 -11.48 4.00
N ASN A 103 -4.03 -11.75 5.25
CA ASN A 103 -4.57 -11.03 6.41
C ASN A 103 -4.14 -9.56 6.36
N GLU A 104 -2.86 -9.33 6.07
CA GLU A 104 -2.31 -7.98 5.89
C GLU A 104 -2.96 -7.26 4.69
N LEU A 105 -3.13 -7.95 3.57
CA LEU A 105 -3.81 -7.40 2.39
C LEU A 105 -5.27 -7.01 2.68
N THR A 106 -5.95 -7.76 3.55
CA THR A 106 -7.33 -7.42 3.99
C THR A 106 -7.35 -6.14 4.82
N ALA A 107 -6.32 -5.90 5.64
CA ALA A 107 -6.15 -4.63 6.33
C ALA A 107 -5.90 -3.48 5.32
N ALA A 108 -5.10 -3.72 4.28
CA ALA A 108 -4.90 -2.78 3.16
C ALA A 108 -6.22 -2.43 2.44
N GLU A 109 -7.03 -3.43 2.12
CA GLU A 109 -8.36 -3.25 1.52
C GLU A 109 -9.25 -2.36 2.40
N SER A 110 -9.20 -2.56 3.72
CA SER A 110 -9.96 -1.75 4.69
C SER A 110 -9.46 -0.31 4.75
N LYS A 111 -8.14 -0.08 4.70
CA LYS A 111 -7.55 1.27 4.61
C LYS A 111 -7.99 2.00 3.34
N LEU A 112 -8.02 1.32 2.19
CA LEU A 112 -8.51 1.92 0.94
C LEU A 112 -9.98 2.35 1.02
N LEU A 113 -10.82 1.57 1.72
CA LEU A 113 -12.22 1.95 1.97
C LEU A 113 -12.33 3.18 2.89
N LEU A 114 -11.48 3.28 3.92
CA LEU A 114 -11.43 4.45 4.81
C LEU A 114 -10.98 5.73 4.08
N LEU A 115 -10.12 5.58 3.07
CA LEU A 115 -9.67 6.69 2.20
C LEU A 115 -10.66 7.02 1.06
N ASP A 116 -11.82 6.36 1.00
CA ASP A 116 -12.82 6.42 -0.09
C ASP A 116 -12.25 6.06 -1.48
N GLU A 117 -11.17 5.28 -1.52
CA GLU A 117 -10.51 4.83 -2.76
C GLU A 117 -11.15 3.57 -3.33
N LYS A 118 -12.45 3.63 -3.63
CA LYS A 118 -13.24 2.49 -4.15
C LYS A 118 -12.63 1.83 -5.42
N PRO A 119 -12.09 2.59 -6.40
CA PRO A 119 -11.45 1.98 -7.57
C PRO A 119 -10.22 1.14 -7.21
N LEU A 120 -9.33 1.67 -6.35
CA LEU A 120 -8.15 0.96 -5.88
C LEU A 120 -8.54 -0.30 -5.11
N TYR A 121 -9.51 -0.18 -4.20
CA TYR A 121 -10.04 -1.33 -3.47
C TYR A 121 -10.53 -2.44 -4.41
N LYS A 122 -11.31 -2.09 -5.44
CA LYS A 122 -11.81 -3.08 -6.42
C LYS A 122 -10.66 -3.71 -7.21
N SER A 123 -9.64 -2.94 -7.58
CA SER A 123 -8.47 -3.45 -8.30
C SER A 123 -7.65 -4.42 -7.44
N LEU A 124 -7.34 -4.04 -6.20
CA LEU A 124 -6.63 -4.87 -5.24
C LEU A 124 -7.37 -6.18 -4.95
N ARG A 125 -8.70 -6.10 -4.78
CA ARG A 125 -9.53 -7.28 -4.53
C ARG A 125 -9.57 -8.23 -5.73
N LYS A 126 -9.52 -7.73 -6.96
CA LYS A 126 -9.42 -8.58 -8.18
C LYS A 126 -8.10 -9.34 -8.19
N PHE A 127 -6.98 -8.64 -7.96
CA PHE A 127 -5.66 -9.26 -7.82
C PHE A 127 -5.68 -10.38 -6.76
N ARG A 128 -6.11 -10.06 -5.54
CA ARG A 128 -6.26 -11.04 -4.44
C ARG A 128 -7.10 -12.25 -4.84
N SER A 129 -8.26 -12.00 -5.44
CA SER A 129 -9.20 -13.05 -5.82
C SER A 129 -8.59 -14.02 -6.84
N LYS A 130 -7.75 -13.52 -7.76
CA LYS A 130 -7.08 -14.36 -8.75
C LYS A 130 -5.98 -15.24 -8.12
N VAL A 131 -5.23 -14.71 -7.16
CA VAL A 131 -4.26 -15.52 -6.38
C VAL A 131 -4.98 -16.63 -5.60
N ILE A 132 -6.11 -16.31 -4.93
CA ILE A 132 -6.93 -17.29 -4.23
C ILE A 132 -7.48 -18.35 -5.20
N PHE A 133 -7.94 -17.91 -6.39
CA PHE A 133 -8.39 -18.82 -7.43
C PHE A 133 -7.30 -19.83 -7.80
N PHE A 134 -6.07 -19.38 -8.07
CA PHE A 134 -4.96 -20.28 -8.37
C PHE A 134 -4.72 -21.29 -7.24
N ARG A 135 -4.60 -20.84 -5.99
CA ARG A 135 -4.37 -21.72 -4.83
C ARG A 135 -5.44 -22.82 -4.69
N ARG A 136 -6.70 -22.48 -4.95
CA ARG A 136 -7.81 -23.45 -4.87
C ARG A 136 -7.80 -24.47 -6.02
N HIS A 137 -7.28 -24.09 -7.18
CA HIS A 137 -7.30 -24.93 -8.38
C HIS A 137 -5.99 -25.70 -8.60
N TYR A 138 -4.90 -25.29 -7.97
CA TYR A 138 -3.59 -25.93 -8.10
C TYR A 138 -3.07 -26.26 -6.72
N TYR A 139 -3.14 -27.53 -6.34
CA TYR A 139 -2.66 -28.06 -5.07
C TYR A 139 -2.17 -29.51 -5.26
N ILE A 140 -1.44 -30.03 -4.27
CA ILE A 140 -0.91 -31.39 -4.30
C ILE A 140 -2.07 -32.42 -4.34
N ASP A 141 -1.86 -33.56 -4.97
CA ASP A 141 -2.83 -34.65 -5.13
C ASP A 141 -3.99 -34.37 -6.11
N LYS A 142 -4.04 -33.16 -6.70
CA LYS A 142 -4.92 -32.89 -7.84
C LYS A 142 -4.38 -33.56 -9.12
N THR A 143 -5.25 -34.28 -9.83
CA THR A 143 -4.89 -35.15 -10.96
C THR A 143 -4.96 -34.48 -12.33
N ASP A 144 -5.70 -33.38 -12.46
CA ASP A 144 -6.04 -32.67 -13.70
C ASP A 144 -5.33 -31.30 -13.79
N LEU A 145 -4.02 -31.26 -13.50
CA LEU A 145 -3.26 -30.02 -13.55
C LEU A 145 -2.76 -29.72 -14.97
N ASN A 146 -3.16 -28.57 -15.51
CA ASN A 146 -2.72 -28.08 -16.82
C ASN A 146 -1.65 -26.99 -16.67
N ASN A 147 -0.45 -27.23 -17.22
CA ASN A 147 0.68 -26.29 -17.14
C ASN A 147 0.40 -24.99 -17.91
N GLN A 148 -0.16 -25.09 -19.11
CA GLN A 148 -0.48 -23.91 -19.93
C GLN A 148 -1.47 -22.99 -19.20
N GLU A 149 -2.54 -23.58 -18.65
CA GLU A 149 -3.53 -22.83 -17.86
C GLU A 149 -2.89 -22.19 -16.61
N ALA A 150 -1.96 -22.88 -15.94
CA ALA A 150 -1.25 -22.34 -14.79
C ALA A 150 -0.44 -21.09 -15.17
N GLN A 151 0.29 -21.15 -16.28
CA GLN A 151 1.06 -20.02 -16.81
C GLN A 151 0.16 -18.86 -17.21
N ASP A 152 -1.00 -19.13 -17.80
CA ASP A 152 -1.96 -18.09 -18.18
C ASP A 152 -2.55 -17.39 -16.95
N ILE A 153 -2.87 -18.14 -15.89
CA ILE A 153 -3.30 -17.54 -14.62
C ILE A 153 -2.15 -16.72 -13.99
N LYS A 154 -0.90 -17.18 -14.02
CA LYS A 154 0.27 -16.42 -13.54
C LYS A 154 0.39 -15.08 -14.25
N ARG A 155 0.24 -15.07 -15.59
CA ARG A 155 0.24 -13.84 -16.40
C ARG A 155 -0.91 -12.92 -16.00
N GLU A 156 -2.11 -13.46 -15.79
CA GLU A 156 -3.27 -12.68 -15.36
C GLU A 156 -3.07 -12.07 -13.97
N VAL A 157 -2.51 -12.82 -13.01
CA VAL A 157 -2.14 -12.30 -11.68
C VAL A 157 -1.15 -11.14 -11.82
N SER A 158 -0.14 -11.28 -12.67
CA SER A 158 0.87 -10.25 -12.91
C SER A 158 0.27 -9.00 -13.55
N LYS A 159 -0.65 -9.17 -14.51
CA LYS A 159 -1.40 -8.07 -15.13
C LYS A 159 -2.31 -7.35 -14.14
N LEU A 160 -3.01 -8.08 -13.27
CA LEU A 160 -3.86 -7.49 -12.23
C LEU A 160 -3.02 -6.72 -11.19
N ARG A 161 -1.82 -7.23 -10.88
CA ARG A 161 -0.84 -6.52 -10.04
C ARG A 161 -0.46 -5.19 -10.69
N GLU A 162 -0.03 -5.20 -11.95
CA GLU A 162 0.35 -4.01 -12.71
C GLU A 162 -0.79 -2.98 -12.75
N GLN A 163 -2.01 -3.40 -13.12
CA GLN A 163 -3.20 -2.54 -13.11
C GLN A 163 -3.50 -1.91 -11.74
N PHE A 164 -3.22 -2.64 -10.65
CA PHE A 164 -3.36 -2.10 -9.31
C PHE A 164 -2.29 -1.02 -9.03
N PHE A 165 -1.03 -1.28 -9.37
CA PHE A 165 0.06 -0.33 -9.16
C PHE A 165 -0.04 0.91 -10.05
N ASP A 166 -0.51 0.78 -11.30
CA ASP A 166 -0.77 1.93 -12.19
C ASP A 166 -1.81 2.86 -11.56
N ALA A 167 -2.95 2.30 -11.13
CA ALA A 167 -3.98 3.07 -10.46
C ALA A 167 -3.49 3.67 -9.13
N LEU A 168 -2.64 2.95 -8.39
CA LEU A 168 -2.07 3.42 -7.13
C LEU A 168 -1.10 4.58 -7.37
N SER A 169 -0.25 4.49 -8.39
CA SER A 169 0.68 5.54 -8.81
C SER A 169 -0.06 6.81 -9.21
N ASP A 170 -1.13 6.68 -10.01
CA ASP A 170 -1.98 7.82 -10.38
C ASP A 170 -2.57 8.55 -9.17
N ARG A 171 -2.98 7.79 -8.15
CA ARG A 171 -3.48 8.35 -6.89
C ARG A 171 -2.38 8.94 -6.04
N TYR A 172 -1.24 8.27 -5.94
CA TYR A 172 -0.10 8.73 -5.17
C TYR A 172 0.43 10.07 -5.70
N ALA A 173 0.47 10.26 -7.02
CA ALA A 173 0.90 11.52 -7.64
C ALA A 173 -0.05 12.71 -7.38
N GLN A 174 -1.31 12.45 -7.00
CA GLN A 174 -2.32 13.47 -6.70
C GLN A 174 -2.32 13.88 -5.21
N VAL A 175 -1.64 13.11 -4.35
CA VAL A 175 -1.50 13.35 -2.91
C VAL A 175 -0.17 14.03 -2.65
#